data_AF-A0A1Y4WDN4-F1
#
_entry.id   AF-A0A1Y4WDN4-F1
#
_cell.length_a   1.000
_cell.length_b   1.000
_cell.length_c   1.000
_cell.angle_alpha   90.00
_cell.angle_beta   90.00
_cell.angle_gamma   90.00
#
_symmetry.space_group_name_H-M   'P 1'
#
loop_
_entity.id
_entity.type
_entity.pdbx_description
1 polymer ?
#
loop_
_entity_poly.entity_id
_entity_poly.type
_entity_poly.pdbx_seq_one_letter_code
_entity_poly.pdbx_strand_id
1 'polypeptide(L)'
;MEIEIAARTCKDEAGRNHRFHYFLTVEAVESGRLFCEDYGVRIQEEEGDNTAVPSITTSATRIDELMTLLVDHKVGPAGLMDVISDWL
;
A
#
# COMPACT_ATOMS: atom_id res chain seq x y z
N MET A 1 12.42 -2.39 -5.12
CA MET A 1 12.42 -0.91 -5.04
C MET A 1 11.24 -0.50 -4.18
N GLU A 2 11.36 0.57 -3.39
CA GLU A 2 10.23 1.15 -2.66
C GLU A 2 10.11 2.63 -3.00
N ILE A 3 8.89 3.11 -3.22
CA ILE A 3 8.59 4.49 -3.60
C ILE A 3 7.49 5.01 -2.67
N GLU A 4 7.73 6.13 -1.98
CA GLU A 4 6.64 6.82 -1.26
C GLU A 4 5.72 7.49 -2.27
N ILE A 5 4.44 7.13 -2.24
CA ILE A 5 3.44 7.62 -3.20
C ILE A 5 2.63 8.75 -2.60
N ALA A 6 2.24 8.62 -1.33
CA ALA A 6 1.48 9.65 -0.63
C ALA A 6 1.65 9.54 0.88
N ALA A 7 1.37 10.65 1.55
CA ALA A 7 1.09 10.65 2.98
C ALA A 7 -0.29 11.28 3.24
N ARG A 8 -1.03 10.75 4.20
CA ARG A 8 -2.31 11.30 4.66
C ARG A 8 -2.28 11.44 6.17
N THR A 9 -2.73 12.60 6.64
CA THR A 9 -2.96 12.82 8.07
C THR A 9 -4.45 12.77 8.35
N CYS A 10 -4.84 11.94 9.30
CA CYS A 10 -6.20 11.83 9.82
C CYS A 10 -6.19 12.06 11.33
N LYS A 11 -7.30 12.57 11.85
CA LYS A 11 -7.49 12.66 13.29
C LYS A 11 -8.37 11.51 13.72
N ASP A 12 -7.92 10.80 14.74
CA ASP A 12 -8.73 9.78 15.41
C ASP A 12 -9.80 10.45 16.30
N GLU A 13 -10.76 9.66 16.78
CA GLU A 13 -11.81 10.09 17.72
C GLU A 13 -11.22 10.68 19.01
N ALA A 14 -10.03 10.25 19.43
CA ALA A 14 -9.30 10.83 20.56
C ALA A 14 -8.64 12.20 20.25
N GLY A 15 -8.77 12.72 19.02
CA GLY A 15 -8.16 13.97 18.59
C GLY A 15 -6.65 13.89 18.31
N ARG A 16 -6.07 12.68 18.36
CA ARG A 16 -4.68 12.40 17.99
C ARG A 16 -4.52 12.46 16.48
N ASN A 17 -3.43 13.05 16.02
CA ASN A 17 -3.10 13.09 14.61
C ASN A 17 -2.36 11.80 14.25
N HIS A 18 -2.95 10.99 13.39
CA HIS A 18 -2.33 9.81 12.82
C HIS A 18 -1.88 10.15 11.41
N ARG A 19 -0.60 9.94 11.12
CA ARG A 19 -0.06 10.13 9.77
C ARG A 19 0.29 8.79 9.18
N PHE A 20 -0.38 8.48 8.07
CA PHE A 20 -0.17 7.28 7.28
C PHE A 20 0.65 7.61 6.04
N HIS A 21 1.70 6.84 5.82
CA HIS A 21 2.57 6.88 4.67
C HIS A 21 2.31 5.65 3.80
N TYR A 22 2.06 5.87 2.52
CA TYR A 22 1.74 4.85 1.54
C TYR A 22 2.96 4.69 0.63
N PHE A 23 3.51 3.49 0.63
CA PHE A 23 4.67 3.11 -0.16
C PHE A 23 4.27 2.04 -1.16
N LEU A 24 4.75 2.18 -2.40
CA LEU A 24 4.68 1.17 -3.44
C LEU A 24 5.98 0.38 -3.43
N THR A 25 5.90 -0.93 -3.27
CA THR A 25 7.05 -1.82 -3.46
C THR A 25 6.98 -2.43 -4.85
N VAL A 26 8.10 -2.42 -5.56
CA VAL A 26 8.24 -3.01 -6.89
C VAL A 26 9.40 -3.98 -6.86
N GLU A 27 9.12 -5.26 -7.04
CA GLU A 27 10.10 -6.32 -7.15
C GLU A 27 10.13 -6.86 -8.57
N ALA A 28 11.32 -6.97 -9.16
CA ALA A 28 11.46 -7.60 -10.46
C ALA A 28 11.52 -9.11 -10.24
N VAL A 29 10.52 -9.84 -10.73
CA VAL A 29 10.52 -11.31 -10.70
C VAL A 29 10.82 -11.84 -12.08
N GLU A 30 11.87 -12.66 -12.15
CA GLU A 30 12.18 -13.43 -13.34
C GLU A 30 11.24 -14.64 -13.43
N SER A 31 10.11 -14.45 -14.11
CA SER A 31 9.22 -15.56 -14.48
C SER A 31 9.56 -16.04 -15.89
N GLY A 32 10.69 -16.74 -16.01
CA GLY A 32 11.16 -17.32 -17.28
C GLY A 32 11.68 -16.27 -18.29
N ARG A 33 11.04 -16.16 -19.47
CA ARG A 33 11.44 -15.21 -20.55
C ARG A 33 10.77 -13.83 -20.46
N LEU A 34 9.94 -13.60 -19.45
CA LEU A 34 9.22 -12.35 -19.24
C LEU A 34 9.74 -11.69 -17.97
N PHE A 35 10.16 -10.44 -18.09
CA PHE A 35 10.42 -9.57 -16.95
C PHE A 35 9.06 -9.08 -16.47
N CYS A 36 8.61 -9.56 -15.31
CA CYS A 36 7.39 -9.08 -14.68
C CYS A 36 7.77 -8.28 -13.44
N GLU A 37 7.21 -7.08 -13.35
CA GLU A 37 7.26 -6.27 -12.13
C GLU A 37 6.14 -6.76 -11.22
N ASP A 38 6.51 -7.22 -10.06
CA ASP A 38 5.61 -7.60 -8.99
C ASP A 38 5.46 -6.41 -8.04
N TYR A 39 4.23 -5.97 -7.92
CA TYR A 39 3.88 -4.79 -7.16
C TYR A 39 3.26 -5.20 -5.83
N GLY A 40 3.78 -4.61 -4.76
CA GLY A 40 3.23 -4.67 -3.42
C GLY A 40 2.97 -3.27 -2.88
N VAL A 41 2.33 -3.20 -1.72
CA VAL A 41 2.13 -1.93 -1.01
C VAL A 41 2.58 -2.06 0.43
N ARG A 42 3.01 -0.95 1.00
CA ARG A 42 3.30 -0.83 2.42
C ARG A 42 2.65 0.42 2.98
N ILE A 43 1.95 0.27 4.09
CA ILE A 43 1.37 1.36 4.84
C ILE A 43 2.06 1.43 6.19
N GLN A 44 2.58 2.61 6.50
CA GLN A 44 3.22 2.87 7.77
C GLN A 44 2.55 4.04 8.47
N GLU A 45 2.31 3.86 9.76
CA GLU A 45 1.89 4.92 10.65
C GLU A 45 3.10 5.51 11.39
N GLU A 46 3.20 6.85 11.49
CA GLU A 46 4.35 7.51 12.17
C GLU A 46 4.51 7.08 13.64
N GLU A 47 3.42 6.89 14.36
CA GLU A 47 3.42 6.61 15.81
C GLU A 47 2.81 5.24 16.16
N GLY A 48 2.64 4.35 15.17
CA GLY A 48 1.89 3.11 15.36
C GLY A 48 2.42 1.96 14.53
N ASP A 49 1.52 1.33 13.77
CA ASP A 49 1.78 0.05 13.13
C ASP A 49 2.32 0.21 11.69
N ASN A 50 2.93 -0.86 11.17
CA ASN A 50 3.46 -0.90 9.82
C ASN A 50 3.11 -2.24 9.19
N THR A 51 2.43 -2.20 8.04
CA THR A 51 2.01 -3.39 7.33
C THR A 51 2.47 -3.30 5.90
N ALA A 52 3.23 -4.30 5.46
CA ALA A 52 3.70 -4.45 4.10
C ALA A 52 3.12 -5.74 3.51
N VAL A 53 2.57 -5.63 2.32
CA VAL A 53 2.04 -6.76 1.56
C VAL A 53 2.74 -6.77 0.20
N PRO A 54 3.79 -7.61 0.04
CA PRO A 54 4.42 -7.82 -1.25
C PRO A 54 3.52 -8.66 -2.16
N SER A 55 3.82 -8.68 -3.46
CA SER A 55 3.20 -9.59 -4.43
C SER A 55 1.68 -9.59 -4.48
N ILE A 56 1.10 -8.37 -4.53
CA ILE A 56 -0.34 -8.19 -4.68
C ILE A 56 -0.75 -8.38 -6.14
N THR A 57 -0.02 -7.74 -7.07
CA THR A 57 -0.33 -7.82 -8.49
C THR A 57 0.91 -7.57 -9.35
N THR A 58 0.95 -8.14 -10.54
CA THR A 58 2.02 -7.88 -11.52
C THR A 58 1.64 -6.82 -12.57
N SER A 59 0.54 -6.10 -12.34
CA SER A 59 0.03 -5.08 -13.27
C SER A 59 0.12 -3.69 -12.66
N ALA A 60 0.89 -2.81 -13.32
CA ALA A 60 1.08 -1.42 -12.91
C ALA A 60 -0.23 -0.63 -12.81
N THR A 61 -1.17 -0.86 -13.72
CA THR A 61 -2.48 -0.19 -13.70
C THR A 61 -3.29 -0.60 -12.48
N ARG A 62 -3.31 -1.90 -12.18
CA ARG A 62 -4.07 -2.43 -11.06
C ARG A 62 -3.55 -1.93 -9.71
N ILE A 63 -2.23 -1.87 -9.54
CA ILE A 63 -1.66 -1.35 -8.30
C ILE A 63 -1.91 0.16 -8.14
N ASP A 64 -1.89 0.93 -9.23
CA ASP A 64 -2.21 2.36 -9.20
C ASP A 64 -3.65 2.64 -8.74
N GLU A 65 -4.61 1.85 -9.23
CA GLU A 65 -6.00 1.91 -8.78
C GLU A 65 -6.13 1.57 -7.28
N LEU A 66 -5.45 0.51 -6.83
CA LEU A 66 -5.43 0.13 -5.41
C LEU A 66 -4.82 1.24 -4.55
N MET A 67 -3.70 1.83 -4.97
CA MET A 67 -3.06 2.92 -4.23
C MET A 67 -3.94 4.14 -4.11
N THR A 68 -4.63 4.51 -5.20
CA THR A 68 -5.60 5.60 -5.17
C THR A 68 -6.71 5.31 -4.15
N LEU A 69 -7.24 4.09 -4.14
CA LEU A 69 -8.27 3.67 -3.19
C LEU A 69 -7.78 3.72 -1.74
N LEU A 70 -6.60 3.18 -1.44
CA LEU A 70 -6.01 3.20 -0.10
C LEU A 70 -5.82 4.63 0.41
N VAL A 71 -5.33 5.52 -0.46
CA VAL A 71 -5.04 6.93 -0.13
C VAL A 71 -6.32 7.76 0.02
N ASP A 72 -7.34 7.52 -0.81
CA ASP A 72 -8.63 8.23 -0.76
C ASP A 72 -9.41 7.86 0.51
N HIS A 73 -9.48 6.56 0.80
CA HIS A 73 -10.17 6.03 1.98
C HIS A 73 -9.34 6.15 3.28
N LYS A 74 -8.09 6.64 3.19
CA LYS A 74 -7.16 6.81 4.32
C LYS A 74 -6.96 5.50 5.09
N VAL A 75 -6.79 4.40 4.36
CA VAL A 75 -6.66 3.05 4.92
C VAL A 75 -5.40 2.98 5.77
N GLY A 76 -5.56 2.63 7.04
CA GLY A 76 -4.45 2.40 7.94
C GLY A 76 -3.81 1.02 7.77
N PRO A 77 -2.68 0.75 8.44
CA PRO A 77 -1.98 -0.54 8.38
C PRO A 77 -2.90 -1.72 8.77
N ALA A 78 -3.77 -1.55 9.76
CA ALA A 78 -4.69 -2.59 10.22
C ALA A 78 -5.78 -2.96 9.19
N GLY A 79 -6.21 -2.00 8.35
CA GLY A 79 -7.23 -2.21 7.33
C GLY A 79 -6.68 -2.68 5.98
N LEU A 80 -5.36 -2.65 5.81
CA LEU A 80 -4.70 -2.93 4.53
C LEU A 80 -5.01 -4.34 4.01
N MET A 81 -4.88 -5.34 4.88
CA MET A 81 -5.13 -6.74 4.52
C MET A 81 -6.58 -6.99 4.12
N ASP A 82 -7.53 -6.29 4.76
CA ASP A 82 -8.96 -6.43 4.48
C ASP A 82 -9.27 -5.89 3.08
N VAL A 83 -8.77 -4.68 2.76
CA VAL A 83 -8.94 -4.06 1.44
C VAL A 83 -8.30 -4.89 0.33
N ILE A 84 -7.09 -5.41 0.55
CA ILE A 84 -6.40 -6.27 -0.43
C ILE A 84 -7.19 -7.57 -0.65
N SER A 85 -7.77 -8.14 0.41
CA SER A 85 -8.56 -9.37 0.32
C SER A 85 -9.89 -9.17 -0.40
N ASP A 86 -10.53 -7.99 -0.27
CA ASP A 86 -11.74 -7.64 -1.02
C ASP A 86 -11.44 -7.33 -2.50
N TRP A 87 -10.23 -6.88 -2.79
CA TRP A 87 -9.80 -6.48 -4.13
C TRP A 87 -9.30 -7.65 -5.01
N LEU A 88 -8.78 -8.72 -4.42
CA LEU A 88 -8.26 -9.93 -5.10
C LEU A 88 -9.36 -10.90 -5.55
#